data_AF-A0A3C1GWQ3-F1
#
_entry.id   AF-A0A3C1GWQ3-F1
#
_cell.length_a   1.000
_cell.length_b   1.000
_cell.length_c   1.000
_cell.angle_alpha   90.00
_cell.angle_beta   90.00
_cell.angle_gamma   90.00
#
_symmetry.space_group_name_H-M   'P 1'
#
loop_
_entity.id
_entity.type
_entity.pdbx_description
1 polymer ?
#
loop_
_entity_poly.entity_id
_entity_poly.type
_entity_poly.pdbx_seq_one_letter_code
_entity_poly.pdbx_strand_id
1 'polypeptide(L)'
;MLSKIIVIAETTEGAIKVIQEMKKAHPEITSIEVRITQKSVATNDASKDRLTNLNISEAATLSSLKCMYMQRESLPEVKIEPTNSDWCCVISGIDGTHRTRGWEPNLDDLMAQDWRIVN
;
A
#
# COMPACT_ATOMS: atom_id res chain seq x y z
N MET A 1 -21.45 -2.33 -37.26
CA MET A 1 -20.04 -2.63 -36.96
C MET A 1 -19.85 -2.47 -35.47
N LEU A 2 -19.42 -3.51 -34.75
CA LEU A 2 -19.12 -3.41 -33.32
C LEU A 2 -17.67 -2.91 -33.19
N SER A 3 -17.51 -1.61 -32.98
CA SER A 3 -16.22 -1.00 -32.67
C SER A 3 -15.93 -1.23 -31.20
N LYS A 4 -15.11 -2.24 -30.89
CA LYS A 4 -14.59 -2.47 -29.53
C LYS A 4 -13.29 -1.68 -29.36
N ILE A 5 -13.20 -0.89 -28.30
CA ILE A 5 -11.96 -0.16 -27.95
C ILE A 5 -11.47 -0.62 -26.59
N ILE A 6 -10.14 -0.71 -26.46
CA ILE A 6 -9.46 -0.98 -25.20
C ILE A 6 -8.78 0.31 -24.74
N VAL A 7 -9.14 0.80 -23.55
CA VAL A 7 -8.51 1.95 -22.90
C VAL A 7 -7.56 1.42 -21.84
N ILE A 8 -6.27 1.73 -21.99
CA ILE A 8 -5.25 1.42 -20.98
C ILE A 8 -4.93 2.71 -20.23
N ALA A 9 -5.08 2.70 -18.91
CA ALA A 9 -4.86 3.88 -18.07
C ALA A 9 -4.13 3.52 -16.78
N GLU A 10 -3.43 4.51 -16.21
CA GLU A 10 -2.76 4.35 -14.91
C GLU A 10 -3.71 4.59 -13.72
N THR A 11 -4.77 5.37 -13.93
CA THR A 11 -5.79 5.67 -12.90
C THR A 11 -7.20 5.59 -13.47
N THR A 12 -8.17 5.36 -12.58
CA THR A 12 -9.61 5.33 -12.92
C THR A 12 -10.09 6.67 -13.47
N GLU A 13 -9.62 7.79 -12.89
CA GLU A 13 -9.98 9.14 -13.32
C GLU A 13 -9.46 9.45 -14.72
N GLY A 14 -8.21 9.05 -15.02
CA GLY A 14 -7.63 9.17 -16.35
C GLY A 14 -8.42 8.37 -17.39
N ALA A 15 -8.82 7.14 -17.04
CA ALA A 15 -9.65 6.32 -17.91
C ALA A 15 -11.00 6.98 -18.24
N ILE A 16 -11.69 7.53 -17.22
CA ILE A 16 -12.98 8.18 -17.40
C ILE A 16 -12.89 9.36 -18.38
N LYS A 17 -11.85 10.19 -18.25
CA LYS A 17 -11.65 11.35 -19.14
C LYS A 17 -11.45 10.92 -20.60
N VAL A 18 -10.64 9.88 -20.83
CA VAL A 18 -10.41 9.33 -22.17
C VAL A 18 -11.70 8.77 -22.77
N ILE A 19 -12.49 8.07 -21.97
CA ILE A 19 -13.78 7.50 -22.40
C ILE A 19 -14.76 8.60 -22.81
N GLN A 20 -14.83 9.70 -22.05
CA GLN A 20 -15.72 10.83 -22.36
C GLN A 20 -15.37 11.48 -23.70
N GLU A 21 -14.08 11.75 -23.95
CA GLU A 21 -13.62 12.31 -25.22
C GLU A 21 -13.84 11.33 -26.39
N MET A 22 -13.55 10.04 -26.19
CA MET A 22 -13.77 9.01 -27.21
C MET A 22 -15.25 8.88 -27.60
N LYS A 23 -16.16 8.88 -26.63
CA LYS A 23 -17.61 8.84 -26.92
C LYS A 23 -18.12 10.08 -27.66
N LYS A 24 -17.51 11.23 -27.41
CA LYS A 24 -17.83 12.48 -28.11
C LYS A 24 -17.34 12.45 -29.56
N ALA A 25 -16.14 11.93 -29.79
CA ALA A 25 -15.54 11.84 -31.13
C ALA A 25 -16.13 10.69 -31.97
N HIS A 26 -16.51 9.58 -31.33
CA HIS A 26 -16.96 8.35 -31.97
C HIS A 26 -18.21 7.78 -31.28
N PRO A 27 -19.40 8.34 -31.57
CA PRO A 27 -20.67 7.89 -30.98
C PRO A 27 -21.03 6.44 -31.33
N GLU A 28 -20.42 5.88 -32.36
CA GLU A 28 -20.62 4.50 -32.84
C GLU A 28 -19.96 3.42 -31.97
N ILE A 29 -19.12 3.80 -31.00
CA ILE A 29 -18.50 2.87 -30.06
C ILE A 29 -19.56 2.32 -29.11
N THR A 30 -19.85 1.02 -29.25
CA THR A 30 -20.84 0.33 -28.40
C THR A 30 -20.20 -0.42 -27.23
N SER A 31 -18.88 -0.65 -27.26
CA SER A 31 -18.18 -1.42 -26.23
C SER A 31 -16.79 -0.85 -25.93
N ILE A 32 -16.53 -0.61 -24.65
CA ILE A 32 -15.24 -0.13 -24.14
C ILE A 32 -14.77 -1.06 -23.05
N GLU A 33 -13.57 -1.59 -23.20
CA GLU A 33 -12.86 -2.36 -22.17
C GLU A 33 -11.79 -1.47 -21.53
N VAL A 34 -11.77 -1.38 -20.21
CA VAL A 34 -10.77 -0.58 -19.48
C VAL A 34 -9.79 -1.52 -18.79
N ARG A 35 -8.49 -1.28 -19.00
CA ARG A 35 -7.41 -1.98 -18.32
C ARG A 35 -6.59 -0.98 -17.53
N ILE A 36 -6.67 -1.07 -16.20
CA ILE A 36 -5.82 -0.28 -15.34
C ILE A 36 -4.48 -1.00 -15.19
N THR A 37 -3.43 -0.40 -15.72
CA THR A 37 -2.07 -0.89 -15.52
C THR A 37 -1.46 -0.09 -14.39
N GLN A 38 -1.30 -0.71 -13.22
CA GLN A 38 -0.44 -0.15 -12.19
C GLN A 38 0.98 -0.16 -12.74
N LYS A 39 1.47 1.01 -13.16
CA LYS A 39 2.90 1.21 -13.30
C LYS A 39 3.47 0.89 -11.92
N SER A 40 4.28 -0.16 -11.83
CA SER A 40 5.10 -0.39 -10.66
C SER A 40 5.89 0.90 -10.47
N VAL A 41 5.47 1.69 -9.49
CA VAL A 41 6.21 2.85 -9.09
C VAL A 41 7.49 2.27 -8.52
N ALA A 42 8.53 2.21 -9.35
CA ALA A 42 9.89 2.32 -8.85
C ALA A 42 9.89 3.66 -8.12
N THR A 43 9.57 3.62 -6.83
CA THR A 43 9.64 4.77 -5.95
C THR A 43 11.12 5.09 -5.84
N ASN A 44 11.56 5.97 -6.73
CA ASN A 44 12.79 6.70 -6.56
C ASN A 44 12.82 7.24 -5.13
N ASP A 45 13.95 6.96 -4.49
CA ASP A 45 14.47 7.32 -3.18
C ASP A 45 14.23 8.78 -2.72
N ALA A 46 12.97 9.23 -2.64
CA ALA A 46 12.62 10.58 -2.23
C ALA A 46 11.33 10.66 -1.37
N SER A 47 10.76 9.53 -0.95
CA SER A 47 9.65 9.50 0.01
C SER A 47 10.10 9.18 1.44
N LYS A 48 11.39 9.38 1.75
CA LYS A 48 11.97 9.15 3.08
C LYS A 48 11.35 10.03 4.20
N ASP A 49 10.44 10.95 3.86
CA ASP A 49 10.00 11.96 4.83
C ASP A 49 8.52 12.41 4.70
N ARG A 50 7.66 11.62 4.05
CA ARG A 50 6.21 11.80 4.28
C ARG A 50 5.83 10.87 5.42
N LEU A 51 5.94 11.40 6.64
CA LEU A 51 5.17 10.96 7.81
C LEU A 51 3.79 10.54 7.32
N THR A 52 3.57 9.24 7.24
CA THR A 52 2.21 8.72 7.13
C THR A 52 1.90 8.30 8.54
N ASN A 53 1.06 9.10 9.18
CA ASN A 53 0.49 8.80 10.49
C ASN A 53 -0.47 7.61 10.33
N LEU A 54 0.08 6.40 10.15
CA LEU A 54 -0.70 5.21 9.91
C LEU A 54 -1.28 4.72 11.23
N ASN A 55 -2.49 4.16 11.17
CA ASN A 55 -2.95 3.28 12.24
C ASN A 55 -2.31 1.89 12.11
N ILE A 56 -2.45 1.07 13.16
CA ILE A 56 -1.81 -0.26 13.21
C ILE A 56 -2.24 -1.18 12.05
N SER A 57 -3.50 -1.11 11.63
CA SER A 57 -4.05 -1.96 10.56
C SER A 57 -3.49 -1.58 9.19
N GLU A 58 -3.39 -0.28 8.91
CA GLU A 58 -2.79 0.24 7.69
C GLU A 58 -1.32 -0.12 7.62
N ALA A 59 -0.60 0.07 8.73
CA ALA A 59 0.81 -0.26 8.82
C ALA A 59 1.06 -1.75 8.61
N ALA A 60 0.29 -2.62 9.27
CA ALA A 60 0.42 -4.07 9.11
C ALA A 60 0.18 -4.52 7.66
N THR A 61 -0.86 -3.99 7.02
CA THR A 61 -1.20 -4.30 5.63
C THR A 61 -0.07 -3.87 4.68
N LEU A 62 0.42 -2.64 4.85
CA LEU A 62 1.46 -2.08 4.00
C LEU A 62 2.82 -2.76 4.19
N SER A 63 3.19 -3.10 5.43
CA SER A 63 4.45 -3.82 5.71
C SER A 63 4.43 -5.21 5.07
N SER A 64 3.32 -5.95 5.18
CA SER A 64 3.19 -7.27 4.55
C SER A 64 3.21 -7.18 3.02
N LEU A 65 2.52 -6.21 2.41
CA LEU A 65 2.51 -6.02 0.95
C LEU A 65 3.89 -5.67 0.39
N LYS A 66 4.69 -4.91 1.15
CA LYS A 66 6.02 -4.43 0.72
C LYS A 66 7.16 -5.34 1.16
N CYS A 67 6.89 -6.44 1.88
CA CYS A 67 7.91 -7.26 2.54
C CYS A 67 8.84 -6.42 3.43
N MET A 68 8.27 -5.49 4.20
CA MET A 68 8.94 -4.58 5.11
C MET A 68 8.45 -4.80 6.55
N TYR A 69 8.98 -4.04 7.50
CA TYR A 69 8.54 -4.02 8.89
C TYR A 69 7.67 -2.81 9.18
N MET A 70 6.88 -2.89 10.25
CA MET A 70 6.21 -1.74 10.85
C MET A 70 6.91 -1.34 12.14
N GLN A 71 6.82 -0.06 12.50
CA GLN A 71 7.47 0.53 13.66
C GLN A 71 6.64 1.70 14.19
N ARG A 72 6.64 1.89 15.50
CA ARG A 72 6.12 3.07 16.21
C ARG A 72 7.16 4.19 16.20
N GLU A 73 6.76 5.43 15.95
CA GLU A 73 7.67 6.58 16.11
C GLU A 73 8.17 6.71 17.55
N SER A 74 7.33 6.37 18.53
CA SER A 74 7.72 6.37 19.95
C SER A 74 8.67 5.25 20.35
N LEU A 75 8.89 4.24 19.50
CA LEU A 75 9.77 3.09 19.75
C LEU A 75 10.66 2.83 18.50
N PRO A 76 11.55 3.78 18.16
CA PRO A 76 12.35 3.74 16.93
C PRO A 76 13.38 2.59 16.88
N GLU A 77 13.64 1.93 18.01
CA GLU A 77 14.58 0.81 18.12
C GLU A 77 13.98 -0.56 17.81
N VAL A 78 12.65 -0.67 17.70
CA VAL A 78 11.94 -1.94 17.49
C VAL A 78 11.34 -2.03 16.09
N LYS A 79 11.50 -3.18 15.45
CA LYS A 79 10.81 -3.56 14.21
C LYS A 79 9.80 -4.65 14.51
N ILE A 80 8.62 -4.55 13.92
CA ILE A 80 7.55 -5.53 14.02
C ILE A 80 7.27 -6.10 12.63
N GLU A 81 7.27 -7.42 12.54
CA GLU A 81 6.83 -8.20 11.38
C GLU A 81 5.46 -8.81 11.71
N PRO A 82 4.37 -8.26 11.13
CA PRO A 82 3.04 -8.83 11.32
C PRO A 82 2.93 -10.16 10.58
N THR A 83 2.30 -11.14 11.23
CA THR A 83 2.13 -12.50 10.72
C THR A 83 0.64 -12.85 10.63
N ASN A 84 0.25 -13.53 9.55
CA ASN A 84 -1.10 -14.10 9.40
C ASN A 84 -1.20 -15.55 9.89
N SER A 85 -0.16 -16.05 10.54
CA SER A 85 -0.13 -17.38 11.11
C SER A 85 -0.58 -17.37 12.56
N ASP A 86 -1.06 -18.50 13.07
CA ASP A 86 -1.35 -18.69 14.51
C ASP A 86 -0.16 -18.37 15.43
N TRP A 87 1.05 -18.30 14.84
CA TRP A 87 2.24 -17.77 15.49
C TRP A 87 2.17 -16.24 15.55
N CYS A 88 2.16 -15.68 16.76
CA CYS A 88 2.12 -14.24 17.05
C CYS A 88 3.19 -13.44 16.26
N CYS A 89 3.00 -12.12 16.18
CA CYS A 89 3.94 -11.19 15.53
C CYS A 89 5.39 -11.43 15.97
N VAL A 90 6.32 -11.17 15.04
CA VAL A 90 7.76 -11.24 15.32
C VAL A 90 8.29 -9.83 15.54
N ILE A 91 9.06 -9.64 16.62
CA ILE A 91 9.71 -8.38 16.95
C ILE A 91 11.22 -8.55 16.97
N SER A 92 11.94 -7.54 16.51
CA SER A 92 13.40 -7.50 16.52
C SER A 92 13.92 -6.10 16.79
N GLY A 93 15.18 -6.00 17.20
CA GLY A 93 15.90 -4.73 17.18
C GLY A 93 16.06 -4.19 15.76
N ILE A 94 16.36 -2.90 15.63
CA ILE A 94 16.54 -2.25 14.32
C ILE A 94 17.64 -2.90 13.45
N ASP A 95 18.64 -3.52 14.09
CA ASP A 95 19.74 -4.28 13.48
C ASP A 95 19.37 -5.74 13.14
N GLY A 96 18.14 -6.16 13.45
CA GLY A 96 17.66 -7.53 13.26
C GLY A 96 18.00 -8.49 14.40
N THR A 97 18.65 -8.02 15.47
CA THR A 97 18.99 -8.83 16.64
C THR A 97 17.79 -9.02 17.58
N HIS A 98 17.95 -9.88 18.59
CA HIS A 98 16.95 -10.12 19.65
C HIS A 98 15.55 -10.47 19.12
N ARG A 99 15.52 -11.25 18.03
CA ARG A 99 14.27 -11.65 17.39
C ARG A 99 13.46 -12.52 18.34
N THR A 100 12.31 -12.01 18.77
CA THR A 100 11.38 -12.72 19.66
C THR A 100 9.98 -12.75 19.08
N ARG A 101 9.16 -13.67 19.57
CA ARG A 101 7.76 -13.83 19.17
C ARG A 101 6.85 -13.45 20.34
N GLY A 102 5.63 -13.06 20.03
CA GLY A 102 4.60 -12.84 21.06
C GLY A 102 4.47 -11.39 21.48
N TRP A 103 4.67 -10.43 20.56
CA TRP A 103 4.21 -9.08 20.83
C TRP A 103 2.68 -9.05 20.83
N GLU A 104 2.11 -8.59 21.94
CA GLU A 104 0.68 -8.37 22.14
C GLU A 104 0.45 -6.85 22.19
N PRO A 105 -0.16 -6.23 21.16
CA PRO A 105 -0.43 -4.80 21.17
C PRO A 105 -1.41 -4.44 22.30
N ASN A 106 -1.08 -3.40 23.05
CA ASN A 106 -1.98 -2.83 24.05
C ASN A 106 -2.92 -1.78 23.43
N LEU A 107 -3.79 -1.18 24.25
CA LEU A 107 -4.74 -0.16 23.77
C LEU A 107 -4.04 1.04 23.11
N ASP A 108 -2.91 1.48 23.63
CA ASP A 108 -2.16 2.61 23.07
C ASP A 108 -1.58 2.25 21.70
N ASP A 109 -1.07 1.02 21.54
CA ASP A 109 -0.58 0.50 20.26
C ASP A 109 -1.70 0.43 19.22
N LEU A 110 -2.91 0.03 19.63
CA LEU A 110 -4.08 -0.11 18.77
C LEU A 110 -4.65 1.25 18.32
N MET A 111 -4.60 2.26 19.20
CA MET A 111 -5.17 3.60 18.95
C MET A 111 -4.16 4.60 18.37
N ALA A 112 -2.88 4.22 18.38
CA ALA A 112 -1.77 4.88 17.73
C ALA A 112 -2.04 5.32 16.29
N GLN A 113 -1.55 6.50 15.95
CA GLN A 113 -1.51 7.03 14.57
C GLN A 113 -0.10 7.40 14.14
N ASP A 114 0.92 6.89 14.81
CA ASP A 114 2.34 7.15 14.58
C ASP A 114 3.06 5.89 14.09
N TRP A 115 2.32 5.00 13.42
CA TRP A 115 2.92 3.83 12.78
C TRP A 115 3.55 4.22 11.46
N ARG A 116 4.74 3.66 11.18
CA ARG A 116 5.47 3.84 9.93
C ARG A 116 6.03 2.53 9.40
N ILE A 117 6.33 2.49 8.11
CA ILE A 117 6.96 1.34 7.45
C ILE A 117 8.47 1.55 7.37
N VAL A 118 9.24 0.54 7.76
CA VAL A 118 10.71 0.57 7.79
C VAL A 118 11.29 -0.70 7.15
N ASN A 119 12.48 -0.58 6.55
CA ASN A 119 13.19 -1.70 5.93
C ASN A 119 13.93 -2.53 6.97
#